data_AF-A0A376KH44-F1
#
_entry.id   AF-A0A376KH44-F1
#
_cell.length_a   1.000
_cell.length_b   1.000
_cell.length_c   1.000
_cell.angle_alpha   90.00
_cell.angle_beta   90.00
_cell.angle_gamma   90.00
#
_symmetry.space_group_name_H-M   'P 1'
#
loop_
_entity.id
_entity.type
_entity.pdbx_description
1 polymer ?
#
loop_
_entity_poly.entity_id
_entity_poly.type
_entity_poly.pdbx_seq_one_letter_code
_entity_poly.pdbx_strand_id
1 'polypeptide(L)'
;MNGLKLVFSVTAPVTGTVESASLSVYAAFFFLNSRYTFMNTTFNVGLANGQSDTYPLSGATGLQVTQGQVLTGSAVLLTVIASRTGMVTGKSMNRLSVGLPPLR
;
A
#
# COMPACT_ATOMS: atom_id res chain seq x y z
N MET A 1 -5.93 5.09 21.71
CA MET A 1 -6.31 5.67 20.40
C MET A 1 -6.57 4.54 19.42
N ASN A 2 -7.83 4.17 19.20
CA ASN A 2 -8.18 3.15 18.19
C ASN A 2 -8.40 3.86 16.84
N GLY A 3 -7.29 4.15 16.16
CA GLY A 3 -7.34 4.67 14.78
C GLY A 3 -7.96 3.62 13.86
N LEU A 4 -8.81 4.07 12.92
CA LEU A 4 -9.33 3.21 11.86
C LEU A 4 -8.14 2.63 11.07
N LYS A 5 -7.96 1.31 11.15
CA LYS A 5 -6.91 0.57 10.45
C LYS A 5 -7.49 -0.01 9.17
N LEU A 6 -6.93 0.39 8.03
CA LEU A 6 -7.18 -0.25 6.75
C LEU A 6 -6.16 -1.38 6.61
N VAL A 7 -6.60 -2.59 6.30
CA VAL A 7 -5.73 -3.72 5.98
C VAL A 7 -5.97 -4.10 4.53
N PHE A 8 -4.89 -4.21 3.77
CA PHE A 8 -4.95 -4.62 2.37
C PHE A 8 -3.87 -5.67 2.10
N SER A 9 -4.08 -6.42 1.02
CA SER A 9 -3.12 -7.39 0.55
C SER A 9 -3.02 -7.39 -0.97
N VAL A 10 -1.84 -7.79 -1.45
CA VAL A 10 -1.59 -8.05 -2.87
C VAL A 10 -0.82 -9.36 -2.97
N THR A 11 -1.07 -10.11 -4.05
CA THR A 11 -0.33 -11.34 -4.33
C THR A 11 0.92 -11.00 -5.12
N ALA A 12 2.08 -11.48 -4.65
CA ALA A 12 3.34 -11.33 -5.36
C ALA A 12 3.27 -12.05 -6.73
N PRO A 13 3.55 -11.34 -7.84
CA PRO A 13 3.36 -11.91 -9.17
C PRO A 13 4.49 -12.88 -9.59
N VAL A 14 5.65 -12.81 -8.93
CA VAL A 14 6.89 -13.49 -9.29
C VAL A 14 7.71 -13.85 -8.04
N THR A 15 8.58 -14.86 -8.16
CA THR A 15 9.56 -15.23 -7.12
C THR A 15 10.89 -14.51 -7.39
N GLY A 16 11.49 -13.91 -6.37
CA GLY A 16 12.82 -13.32 -6.46
C GLY A 16 13.12 -12.27 -5.40
N THR A 17 14.24 -11.58 -5.58
CA THR A 17 14.64 -10.44 -4.74
C THR A 17 14.15 -9.15 -5.36
N VAL A 18 13.45 -8.32 -4.60
CA VAL A 18 12.95 -7.02 -5.05
C VAL A 18 14.12 -6.08 -5.33
N GLU A 19 14.26 -5.59 -6.56
CA GLU A 19 15.22 -4.51 -6.89
C GLU A 19 14.59 -3.14 -6.68
N SER A 20 13.35 -3.00 -7.14
CA SER A 20 12.53 -1.81 -6.96
C SER A 20 11.06 -2.21 -6.81
N ALA A 21 10.33 -1.44 -6.02
CA ALA A 21 8.89 -1.60 -5.93
C ALA A 21 8.19 -0.25 -5.79
N SER A 22 6.99 -0.15 -6.36
CA SER A 22 6.13 1.02 -6.23
C SER A 22 4.68 0.61 -6.03
N LEU A 23 3.96 1.40 -5.26
CA LEU A 23 2.54 1.20 -4.98
C LEU A 23 1.74 2.38 -5.54
N SER A 24 0.91 2.12 -6.55
CA SER A 24 -0.08 3.09 -7.02
C SER A 24 -1.33 3.00 -6.15
N VAL A 25 -1.73 4.14 -5.58
CA VAL A 25 -2.90 4.28 -4.72
C VAL A 25 -3.93 5.14 -5.43
N TYR A 26 -5.16 4.65 -5.52
CA TYR A 26 -6.31 5.41 -6.01
C TYR A 26 -7.22 5.80 -4.85
N ALA A 27 -7.49 7.10 -4.72
CA ALA A 27 -8.30 7.64 -3.63
C ALA A 27 -9.80 7.55 -3.92
N ALA A 28 -10.42 6.48 -3.42
CA ALA A 28 -11.84 6.51 -3.04
C ALA A 28 -12.06 7.43 -1.82
N PHE A 29 -13.31 7.73 -1.46
CA PHE A 29 -13.72 8.67 -0.38
C PHE A 29 -12.98 8.55 0.97
N PHE A 30 -12.28 7.45 1.24
CA PHE A 30 -11.72 7.09 2.54
C PHE A 30 -10.20 7.30 2.69
N PHE A 31 -9.51 7.82 1.67
CA PHE A 31 -8.03 7.88 1.65
C PHE A 31 -7.45 9.29 1.81
N LEU A 32 -8.27 10.27 2.19
CA LEU A 32 -7.80 11.62 2.47
C LEU A 32 -6.87 11.59 3.71
N ASN A 33 -5.59 11.93 3.54
CA ASN A 33 -4.60 12.11 4.61
C ASN A 33 -4.38 10.88 5.51
N SER A 34 -3.82 9.82 4.93
CA SER A 34 -3.52 8.55 5.63
C SER A 34 -2.03 8.21 5.58
N ARG A 35 -1.52 7.49 6.60
CA ARG A 35 -0.14 6.99 6.67
C ARG A 35 -0.19 5.50 6.42
N TYR A 36 0.49 5.07 5.36
CA TYR A 36 0.58 3.69 4.92
C TYR A 36 1.87 3.06 5.40
N THR A 37 1.82 1.77 5.71
CA THR A 37 2.98 0.93 5.95
C THR A 37 2.85 -0.33 5.11
N PHE A 38 3.79 -0.53 4.19
CA PHE A 38 3.80 -1.64 3.25
C PHE A 38 5.23 -1.96 2.79
N MET A 39 5.60 -3.24 2.74
CA MET A 39 6.96 -3.71 2.37
C MET A 39 8.08 -2.89 3.03
N ASN A 40 8.07 -2.82 4.37
CA ASN A 40 9.01 -2.04 5.19
C ASN A 40 9.12 -0.54 4.85
N THR A 41 8.18 -0.02 4.07
CA THR A 41 8.12 1.39 3.69
C THR A 41 6.93 2.03 4.38
N THR A 42 7.15 3.21 4.94
CA THR A 42 6.09 4.04 5.50
C THR A 42 6.02 5.35 4.74
N PHE A 43 4.84 5.70 4.23
CA PHE A 43 4.62 6.91 3.43
C PHE A 43 3.25 7.53 3.72
N ASN A 44 3.12 8.83 3.43
CA ASN A 44 1.89 9.59 3.62
C ASN A 44 1.16 9.74 2.28
N VAL A 45 -0.14 9.48 2.28
CA VAL A 45 -1.04 9.65 1.14
C VAL A 45 -1.96 10.83 1.41
N GLY A 46 -1.81 11.88 0.62
CA GLY A 46 -2.58 13.12 0.69
C GLY A 46 -3.37 13.37 -0.58
N LEU A 47 -4.14 12.37 -1.03
CA LEU A 47 -4.89 12.43 -2.30
C LEU A 47 -6.31 12.93 -2.07
N ALA A 48 -6.86 13.70 -3.03
CA ALA A 48 -8.27 14.05 -3.09
C ALA A 48 -9.12 12.97 -3.79
N ASN A 49 -10.45 13.02 -3.64
CA ASN A 49 -11.35 12.05 -4.26
C ASN A 49 -11.15 11.99 -5.78
N GLY A 50 -11.00 10.77 -6.32
CA GLY A 50 -10.79 10.53 -7.75
C GLY A 50 -9.34 10.69 -8.22
N GLN A 51 -8.41 11.08 -7.34
CA GLN A 51 -6.99 11.17 -7.68
C GLN A 51 -6.26 9.85 -7.46
N SER A 52 -5.16 9.68 -8.18
CA SER A 52 -4.19 8.59 -7.97
C SER A 52 -2.78 9.16 -7.88
N ASP A 53 -1.93 8.47 -7.13
CA ASP A 53 -0.51 8.77 -7.06
C ASP A 53 0.29 7.48 -6.83
N THR A 54 1.57 7.51 -7.15
CA THR A 54 2.46 6.36 -7.08
C THR A 54 3.58 6.62 -6.10
N TYR A 55 3.67 5.75 -5.10
CA TYR A 55 4.63 5.87 -4.00
C TYR A 55 5.75 4.84 -4.17
N PRO A 56 7.03 5.25 -4.18
CA PRO A 56 8.14 4.31 -4.17
C PRO A 56 8.19 3.57 -2.83
N LEU A 57 8.44 2.27 -2.87
CA LEU A 57 8.58 1.41 -1.70
C LEU A 57 10.07 1.22 -1.38
N SER A 58 10.74 2.26 -0.91
CA SER A 58 12.19 2.29 -0.70
C SER A 58 12.71 1.25 0.31
N GLY A 59 11.87 0.79 1.24
CA GLY A 59 12.18 -0.27 2.18
C GLY A 59 12.00 -1.69 1.61
N ALA A 60 11.51 -1.81 0.37
CA ALA A 60 11.23 -3.09 -0.25
C ALA A 60 12.46 -3.73 -0.91
N THR A 61 13.46 -2.93 -1.31
CA THR A 61 14.65 -3.44 -2.00
C THR A 61 15.39 -4.47 -1.13
N GLY A 62 15.74 -5.61 -1.73
CA GLY A 62 16.38 -6.73 -1.04
C GLY A 62 15.40 -7.70 -0.35
N LEU A 63 14.10 -7.40 -0.29
CA LEU A 63 13.11 -8.35 0.21
C LEU A 63 12.99 -9.55 -0.74
N GLN A 64 13.00 -10.76 -0.17
CA GLN A 64 12.65 -11.97 -0.89
C GLN A 64 11.13 -12.09 -0.96
N VAL A 65 10.62 -12.29 -2.17
CA VAL A 65 9.20 -12.56 -2.41
C VAL A 65 9.06 -13.88 -3.16
N THR A 66 8.04 -14.65 -2.82
CA THR A 66 7.68 -15.88 -3.54
C THR A 66 6.45 -15.63 -4.38
N GLN A 67 6.36 -16.22 -5.58
CA GLN A 67 5.15 -16.19 -6.38
C GLN A 67 3.96 -16.70 -5.57
N GLY A 68 2.84 -15.97 -5.64
CA GLY A 68 1.64 -16.33 -4.87
C GLY A 68 1.68 -15.89 -3.41
N GLN A 69 2.79 -15.36 -2.91
CA GLN A 69 2.89 -14.85 -1.54
C GLN A 69 1.93 -13.68 -1.34
N VAL A 70 1.16 -13.73 -0.27
CA VAL A 70 0.29 -12.62 0.14
C VAL A 70 1.14 -11.58 0.90
N LEU A 71 1.32 -10.42 0.29
CA LEU A 71 1.98 -9.27 0.91
C LEU A 71 0.92 -8.39 1.57
N THR A 72 1.07 -8.12 2.86
CA THR A 72 0.08 -7.35 3.64
C THR A 72 0.60 -5.95 3.95
N GLY A 73 -0.31 -4.98 3.93
CA GLY A 73 -0.06 -3.61 4.31
C GLY A 73 -1.15 -3.08 5.21
N SER A 74 -0.84 -1.99 5.89
CA SER A 74 -1.84 -1.28 6.68
C SER A 74 -1.76 0.22 6.52
N ALA A 75 -2.89 0.90 6.68
CA ALA A 75 -2.95 2.34 6.73
C ALA A 75 -3.71 2.82 7.97
N VAL A 76 -3.29 3.98 8.47
CA VAL A 76 -3.94 4.69 9.58
C VAL A 76 -4.30 6.09 9.11
N LEU A 77 -5.56 6.48 9.34
CA LEU A 77 -6.02 7.85 9.07
C LEU A 77 -5.34 8.83 10.04
N LEU A 78 -4.71 9.91 9.53
CA LEU A 78 -4.04 10.90 10.39
C LEU A 78 -5.00 11.98 10.87
N THR A 79 -6.06 12.30 10.12
CA THR A 79 -7.05 13.30 10.54
C THR A 79 -8.40 13.02 9.89
N VAL A 80 -9.45 13.07 10.71
CA VAL A 80 -10.84 12.84 10.33
C VAL A 80 -11.52 14.20 10.11
N ILE A 81 -12.06 14.49 8.92
CA ILE A 81 -13.16 15.47 8.75
C ILE A 81 -14.53 14.76 8.67
N ALA A 82 -14.59 13.42 8.73
CA ALA A 82 -15.86 12.70 8.75
C ALA A 82 -15.87 11.62 9.84
N SER A 83 -16.47 11.94 10.98
CA SER A 83 -16.84 11.01 12.03
C SER A 83 -17.76 9.92 11.47
N ARG A 84 -17.19 8.80 11.00
CA ARG A 84 -17.92 7.55 10.81
C ARG A 84 -17.10 6.41 11.40
N THR A 85 -17.47 6.03 12.61
CA THR A 85 -17.14 4.77 13.30
C THR A 85 -17.74 3.60 12.51
N GLY A 86 -17.18 3.31 11.35
CA GLY A 86 -17.43 2.10 10.59
C GLY A 86 -16.08 1.55 10.16
N MET A 87 -15.89 0.24 10.33
CA MET A 87 -14.75 -0.45 9.74
C MET A 87 -14.85 -0.22 8.23
N VAL A 88 -14.04 0.70 7.70
CA VAL A 88 -13.98 0.93 6.26
C VAL A 88 -13.15 -0.21 5.71
N THR A 89 -13.78 -1.30 5.29
CA THR A 89 -13.15 -2.25 4.38
C THR A 89 -13.12 -1.59 3.00
N GLY A 90 -12.28 -0.57 2.85
CA GLY A 90 -12.04 0.09 1.58
C GLY A 90 -11.24 -0.86 0.72
N LYS A 91 -11.82 -1.40 -0.35
CA LYS A 91 -11.05 -2.06 -1.40
C LYS A 91 -10.20 -1.00 -2.09
N SER A 92 -9.00 -0.73 -1.57
CA SER A 92 -7.99 0.04 -2.30
C SER A 92 -7.56 -0.80 -3.50
N MET A 93 -7.81 -0.32 -4.72
CA MET A 93 -7.24 -0.93 -5.91
C MET A 93 -5.75 -0.58 -5.94
N ASN A 94 -4.93 -1.51 -5.47
CA ASN A 94 -3.50 -1.36 -5.31
C ASN A 94 -2.79 -2.18 -6.38
N ARG A 95 -2.04 -1.52 -7.26
CA ARG A 95 -1.16 -2.21 -8.21
C ARG A 95 0.27 -2.16 -7.67
N LEU A 96 0.82 -3.33 -7.39
CA LEU A 96 2.24 -3.50 -7.05
C LEU A 96 3.02 -3.79 -8.32
N SER A 97 4.00 -2.94 -8.63
CA SER A 97 5.01 -3.21 -9.65
C SER A 97 6.31 -3.58 -8.93
N VAL A 98 6.87 -4.75 -9.25
CA VAL A 98 8.17 -5.22 -8.73
C VAL A 98 9.13 -5.39 -9.90
N GLY A 99 10.27 -4.70 -9.85
CA GLY A 99 11.41 -5.01 -10.71
C GLY A 99 12.23 -6.14 -10.08
N LEU A 100 12.50 -7.19 -10.85
CA LEU A 100 13.39 -8.30 -10.47
C LEU A 100 14.64 -8.31 -11.36
N PRO A 101 15.77 -8.82 -10.85
CA PRO A 101 16.93 -9.07 -11.68
C PRO A 101 16.60 -10.14 -12.72
N PRO A 102 17.23 -10.12 -13.91
CA PRO A 102 17.14 -11.24 -14.85
C PRO A 102 17.63 -12.53 -14.19
N LEU A 103 16.87 -13.61 -14.35
CA LEU A 103 17.27 -14.95 -13.92
C LEU A 103 18.56 -15.32 -14.66
N ARG A 104 19.65 -15.53 -13.92
CA ARG A 104 20.90 -16.09 -14.45
C ARG A 104 20.75 -17.58 -14.71
#